data_AF-A0A1H3BLP1-F1
#
_entry.id   AF-A0A1H3BLP1-F1
#
_cell.length_a   1.000
_cell.length_b   1.000
_cell.length_c   1.000
_cell.angle_alpha   90.00
_cell.angle_beta   90.00
_cell.angle_gamma   90.00
#
_symmetry.space_group_name_H-M   'P 1'
#
loop_
_entity.id
_entity.type
_entity.pdbx_description
1 polymer ?
#
loop_
_entity_poly.entity_id
_entity_poly.type
_entity_poly.pdbx_seq_one_letter_code
_entity_poly.pdbx_strand_id
1 'polypeptide(L)'
;MRLHRRDWLMISLTGLLSACEPEPQAVSDYPALTSGQKLYDWHCATCHRDRGRGNFLKGVPSAANYAQLELSAFTTIIQGHQRPPNTQMPFFTHMPRFQVEAIAYYLRTQLNHRP
;
A
#
# COMPACT_ATOMS: atom_id res chain seq x y z
N MET A 1 65.20 -12.50 13.89
CA MET A 1 64.17 -12.38 14.94
C MET A 1 63.50 -13.74 15.16
N ARG A 2 63.26 -14.12 16.42
CA ARG A 2 62.61 -15.37 16.87
C ARG A 2 61.08 -15.34 16.67
N LEU A 3 60.51 -16.55 16.55
CA LEU A 3 59.21 -17.05 17.04
C LEU A 3 57.95 -16.15 16.97
N HIS A 4 56.92 -16.61 16.26
CA HIS A 4 55.73 -17.26 16.84
C HIS A 4 54.84 -17.78 15.68
N ARG A 5 54.72 -19.10 15.50
CA ARG A 5 53.51 -19.90 15.79
C ARG A 5 52.26 -19.32 15.10
N ARG A 6 51.71 -20.01 14.09
CA ARG A 6 50.61 -20.98 14.30
C ARG A 6 49.68 -20.48 15.40
N ASP A 7 48.51 -19.98 15.00
CA ASP A 7 47.22 -20.08 15.70
C ASP A 7 46.30 -18.93 15.24
N TRP A 8 45.78 -19.04 14.02
CA TRP A 8 44.48 -18.42 13.68
C TRP A 8 43.71 -19.33 12.73
N LEU A 9 43.58 -20.59 13.16
CA LEU A 9 42.33 -21.31 13.00
C LEU A 9 41.37 -20.74 14.07
N MET A 10 40.14 -20.44 13.63
CA MET A 10 38.91 -20.37 14.45
C MET A 10 38.43 -19.01 15.01
N ILE A 11 37.93 -18.10 14.16
CA ILE A 11 36.88 -17.10 14.49
C ILE A 11 36.24 -16.66 13.15
N SER A 12 34.94 -16.73 12.80
CA SER A 12 33.74 -17.41 13.27
C SER A 12 32.81 -17.49 12.06
N LEU A 13 32.19 -18.65 11.81
CA LEU A 13 31.17 -18.88 10.77
C LEU A 13 29.80 -18.32 11.21
N THR A 14 29.72 -17.05 11.59
CA THR A 14 28.47 -16.48 12.13
C THR A 14 28.25 -15.09 11.56
N GLY A 15 27.37 -14.99 10.56
CA GLY A 15 27.02 -13.70 9.97
C GLY A 15 26.11 -13.76 8.74
N LEU A 16 25.25 -14.76 8.61
CA LEU A 16 24.17 -14.79 7.61
C LEU A 16 22.80 -14.56 8.27
N LEU A 17 22.73 -13.61 9.21
CA LEU A 17 21.45 -12.97 9.52
C LEU A 17 21.41 -11.67 8.73
N SER A 18 20.99 -11.82 7.48
CA SER A 18 20.53 -10.71 6.64
C SER A 18 19.52 -9.90 7.46
N ALA A 19 19.94 -8.70 7.87
CA ALA A 19 19.04 -7.73 8.46
C ALA A 19 17.97 -7.43 7.40
N CYS A 20 16.75 -7.88 7.66
CA CYS A 20 15.58 -7.29 7.04
C CYS A 20 15.47 -5.90 7.68
N GLU A 21 16.21 -4.93 7.14
CA GLU A 21 16.08 -3.55 7.56
C GLU A 21 14.62 -3.15 7.26
N PRO A 22 13.82 -2.78 8.28
CA PRO A 22 12.45 -2.39 8.03
C PRO A 22 12.47 -1.18 7.10
N GLU A 23 11.78 -1.31 5.96
CA GLU A 23 11.66 -0.27 4.95
C GLU A 23 11.26 1.05 5.63
N PRO A 24 11.87 2.19 5.26
CA PRO A 24 11.61 3.48 5.90
C PRO A 24 10.10 3.69 6.03
N GLN A 25 9.64 3.94 7.25
CA GLN A 25 8.22 4.08 7.55
C GLN A 25 7.65 5.21 6.69
N ALA A 26 6.98 4.83 5.60
CA ALA A 26 6.44 5.78 4.65
C ALA A 26 5.41 6.66 5.38
N VAL A 27 5.72 7.96 5.45
CA VAL A 27 5.00 8.93 6.28
C VAL A 27 3.63 9.19 5.66
N SER A 28 2.58 8.79 6.37
CA SER A 28 1.18 9.14 6.08
C SER A 28 0.78 10.35 6.92
N ASP A 29 -0.15 11.17 6.43
CA ASP A 29 -0.84 12.19 7.24
C ASP A 29 -1.70 11.55 8.36
N TYR A 30 -2.00 10.25 8.24
CA TYR A 30 -2.82 9.48 9.19
C TYR A 30 -2.16 8.12 9.53
N PRO A 31 -1.01 8.10 10.22
CA PRO A 31 -0.26 6.85 10.47
C PRO A 31 -1.01 5.86 11.39
N ALA A 32 -1.94 6.35 12.20
CA ALA A 32 -2.77 5.52 13.08
C ALA A 32 -3.92 4.80 12.35
N LEU A 33 -4.28 5.23 11.14
CA LEU A 33 -5.29 4.55 10.33
C LEU A 33 -4.64 3.40 9.56
N THR A 34 -4.85 2.18 10.05
CA THR A 34 -4.33 0.94 9.43
C THR A 34 -5.44 0.07 8.83
N SER A 35 -6.70 0.26 9.27
CA SER A 35 -7.84 -0.48 8.75
C SER A 35 -8.23 0.04 7.36
N GLY A 36 -8.29 -0.88 6.38
CA GLY A 36 -8.72 -0.56 5.02
C GLY A 36 -10.11 0.06 4.94
N GLN A 37 -11.05 -0.37 5.79
CA GLN A 37 -12.38 0.23 5.89
C GLN A 37 -12.29 1.69 6.35
N LYS A 38 -11.59 1.97 7.45
CA LYS A 38 -11.49 3.34 7.98
C LYS A 38 -10.78 4.27 7.00
N LEU A 39 -9.73 3.79 6.33
CA LEU A 39 -9.03 4.52 5.28
C LEU A 39 -9.98 4.84 4.10
N TYR A 40 -10.75 3.85 3.66
CA TYR A 40 -11.74 4.03 2.61
C TYR A 40 -12.84 5.04 2.99
N ASP A 41 -13.40 4.90 4.19
CA ASP A 41 -14.48 5.76 4.70
C ASP A 41 -14.01 7.22 4.79
N TRP A 42 -12.78 7.44 5.24
CA TRP A 42 -12.22 8.78 5.42
C TRP A 42 -11.82 9.44 4.10
N HIS A 43 -11.20 8.69 3.17
CA HIS A 43 -10.62 9.28 1.96
C HIS A 43 -11.47 9.11 0.70
N CYS A 44 -12.27 8.04 0.60
CA CYS A 44 -12.83 7.58 -0.66
C CYS A 44 -14.36 7.64 -0.70
N ALA A 45 -15.03 7.32 0.41
CA ALA A 45 -16.47 7.11 0.46
C ALA A 45 -17.29 8.37 0.12
N THR A 46 -16.77 9.58 0.34
CA THR A 46 -17.46 10.82 -0.04
C THR A 46 -17.78 10.89 -1.54
N CYS A 47 -16.91 10.36 -2.39
CA CYS A 47 -17.09 10.33 -3.84
C CYS A 47 -17.54 8.95 -4.33
N HIS A 48 -16.84 7.90 -3.90
CA HIS A 48 -17.10 6.53 -4.34
C HIS A 48 -18.25 5.84 -3.59
N ARG A 49 -18.90 6.57 -2.67
CA ARG A 49 -20.00 6.13 -1.81
C ARG A 49 -19.60 5.02 -0.86
N ASP A 50 -20.47 4.75 0.12
CA ASP A 50 -20.36 3.54 0.91
C ASP A 50 -20.27 2.32 -0.02
N ARG A 51 -19.37 1.41 0.34
CA ARG A 51 -19.09 0.16 -0.38
C ARG A 51 -18.67 0.34 -1.85
N GLY A 52 -18.10 1.47 -2.24
CA GLY A 52 -17.50 1.57 -3.57
C GLY A 52 -18.47 1.57 -4.73
N ARG A 53 -19.76 1.88 -4.53
CA ARG A 53 -20.76 1.85 -5.61
C ARG A 53 -20.54 2.91 -6.69
N GLY A 54 -19.77 3.96 -6.40
CA GLY A 54 -19.58 5.09 -7.30
C GLY A 54 -20.83 5.95 -7.44
N ASN A 55 -20.79 6.89 -8.38
CA ASN A 55 -21.87 7.81 -8.68
C ASN A 55 -21.91 8.08 -10.18
N PHE A 56 -22.71 7.29 -10.90
CA PHE A 56 -22.83 7.39 -12.36
C PHE A 56 -23.20 8.81 -12.84
N LEU A 57 -24.16 9.46 -12.17
CA LEU A 57 -24.60 10.82 -12.55
C LEU A 57 -23.50 11.88 -12.36
N LYS A 58 -22.48 11.61 -11.55
CA LYS A 58 -21.30 12.47 -11.35
C LYS A 58 -20.05 11.95 -12.05
N GLY A 59 -20.17 10.90 -12.87
CA GLY A 59 -19.03 10.26 -13.54
C GLY A 59 -18.03 9.58 -12.59
N VAL A 60 -18.43 9.28 -11.34
CA VAL A 60 -17.55 8.58 -10.39
C VAL A 60 -17.72 7.07 -10.58
N PRO A 61 -16.66 6.33 -10.96
CA PRO A 61 -16.75 4.90 -11.19
C PRO A 61 -16.94 4.12 -9.89
N SER A 62 -17.49 2.91 -10.02
CA SER A 62 -17.51 1.94 -8.93
C SER A 62 -16.07 1.61 -8.52
N ALA A 63 -15.76 1.78 -7.24
CA ALA A 63 -14.48 1.37 -6.68
C ALA A 63 -14.30 -0.17 -6.73
N ALA A 64 -15.40 -0.93 -6.80
CA ALA A 64 -15.35 -2.39 -6.94
C ALA A 64 -14.75 -2.84 -8.28
N ASN A 65 -14.85 -2.02 -9.34
CA ASN A 65 -14.20 -2.32 -10.63
C ASN A 65 -12.68 -2.41 -10.49
N TYR A 66 -12.10 -1.79 -9.45
CA TYR A 66 -10.66 -1.80 -9.20
C TYR A 66 -10.23 -2.89 -8.23
N ALA A 67 -11.18 -3.62 -7.61
CA ALA A 67 -10.87 -4.71 -6.70
C ALA A 67 -10.07 -5.83 -7.39
N GLN A 68 -10.34 -6.08 -8.67
CA GLN A 68 -9.66 -7.13 -9.44
C GLN A 68 -8.32 -6.69 -10.05
N LEU A 69 -7.93 -5.43 -9.90
CA LEU A 69 -6.65 -4.97 -10.42
C LEU A 69 -5.48 -5.53 -9.60
N GLU A 70 -4.35 -5.70 -10.29
CA GLU A 70 -3.06 -5.85 -9.64
C GLU A 70 -2.79 -4.66 -8.71
N LEU A 71 -2.13 -4.93 -7.58
CA LEU A 71 -1.86 -3.90 -6.58
C LEU A 71 -1.04 -2.73 -7.13
N SER A 72 -0.12 -2.98 -8.06
CA SER A 72 0.66 -1.95 -8.73
C SER A 72 -0.23 -1.01 -9.55
N ALA A 73 -1.15 -1.56 -10.35
CA ALA A 73 -2.12 -0.78 -11.12
C ALA A 73 -3.05 0.03 -10.21
N PHE A 74 -3.53 -0.60 -9.12
CA PHE A 74 -4.34 0.08 -8.11
C PHE A 74 -3.61 1.27 -7.47
N THR A 75 -2.35 1.08 -7.12
CA THR A 75 -1.48 2.13 -6.55
C THR A 75 -1.31 3.29 -7.51
N THR A 76 -1.06 3.02 -8.80
CA THR A 76 -0.92 4.04 -9.83
C THR A 76 -2.18 4.89 -10.00
N ILE A 77 -3.36 4.28 -9.90
CA ILE A 77 -4.65 4.99 -9.98
C ILE A 77 -4.84 5.91 -8.77
N ILE A 78 -4.56 5.42 -7.56
CA ILE A 78 -4.69 6.21 -6.31
C ILE A 78 -3.68 7.35 -6.29
N GLN A 79 -2.43 7.09 -6.66
CA GLN A 79 -1.40 8.12 -6.74
C GLN A 79 -1.68 9.11 -7.87
N GLY A 80 -2.48 8.73 -8.87
CA GLY A 80 -2.99 9.61 -9.90
C GLY A 80 -2.09 9.85 -11.10
N HIS A 81 -0.90 9.22 -11.14
CA HIS A 81 0.12 9.43 -12.16
C HIS A 81 -0.29 9.01 -13.58
N GLN A 82 -1.28 8.12 -13.74
CA GLN A 82 -1.73 7.64 -15.05
C GLN A 82 -3.24 7.82 -15.29
N ARG A 83 -3.89 8.71 -14.54
CA ARG A 83 -5.30 9.05 -14.79
C ARG A 83 -5.42 10.03 -15.98
N PRO A 84 -6.54 10.02 -16.71
CA PRO A 84 -6.82 11.06 -17.70
C PRO A 84 -6.65 12.47 -17.11
N PRO A 85 -6.27 13.47 -17.92
CA PRO A 85 -6.21 14.84 -17.43
C PRO A 85 -7.59 15.31 -16.94
N ASN A 86 -7.60 16.22 -15.97
CA ASN A 86 -8.81 16.84 -15.41
C ASN A 86 -9.75 15.88 -14.63
N THR A 87 -9.25 14.78 -14.07
CA THR A 87 -10.04 14.03 -13.07
C THR A 87 -10.20 14.83 -11.78
N GLN A 88 -11.40 14.79 -11.20
CA GLN A 88 -11.66 15.40 -9.88
C GLN A 88 -11.19 14.55 -8.70
N MET A 89 -10.69 13.34 -8.96
CA MET A 89 -10.17 12.47 -7.90
C MET A 89 -8.82 13.03 -7.41
N PRO A 90 -8.63 13.26 -6.11
CA PRO A 90 -7.37 13.80 -5.57
C PRO A 90 -6.16 12.89 -5.84
N PHE A 91 -4.96 13.47 -5.74
CA PHE A 91 -3.69 12.72 -5.75
C PHE A 91 -3.36 12.30 -4.32
N PHE A 92 -3.10 11.02 -4.11
CA PHE A 92 -2.71 10.48 -2.80
C PHE A 92 -1.22 10.09 -2.79
N THR A 93 -0.35 11.01 -3.20
CA THR A 93 1.11 10.79 -3.31
C THR A 93 1.78 10.54 -1.98
N HIS A 94 1.20 11.02 -0.88
CA HIS A 94 1.66 10.83 0.49
C HIS A 94 0.95 9.68 1.22
N MET A 95 0.22 8.81 0.49
CA MET A 95 -0.36 7.60 1.06
C MET A 95 0.64 6.44 0.93
N PRO A 96 1.15 5.90 2.05
CA PRO A 96 2.12 4.83 2.02
C PRO A 96 1.53 3.52 1.49
N ARG A 97 2.40 2.66 0.95
CA ARG A 97 2.04 1.40 0.28
C ARG A 97 1.14 0.51 1.15
N PHE A 98 1.43 0.38 2.45
CA PHE A 98 0.62 -0.44 3.35
C PHE A 98 -0.83 0.05 3.51
N GLN A 99 -1.07 1.37 3.44
CA GLN A 99 -2.43 1.94 3.47
C GLN A 99 -3.17 1.68 2.16
N VAL A 100 -2.48 1.82 1.03
CA VAL A 100 -3.02 1.48 -0.29
C VAL A 100 -3.41 0.00 -0.35
N GLU A 101 -2.56 -0.89 0.18
CA GLU A 101 -2.81 -2.32 0.30
C GLU A 101 -4.03 -2.62 1.17
N ALA A 102 -4.14 -1.97 2.33
CA ALA A 102 -5.27 -2.13 3.22
C ALA A 102 -6.60 -1.75 2.53
N ILE A 103 -6.62 -0.64 1.78
CA ILE A 103 -7.79 -0.23 0.98
C ILE A 103 -8.07 -1.28 -0.11
N ALA A 104 -7.06 -1.70 -0.88
CA ALA A 104 -7.23 -2.70 -1.94
C ALA A 104 -7.81 -4.01 -1.40
N TYR A 105 -7.31 -4.47 -0.25
CA TYR A 105 -7.81 -5.65 0.44
C TYR A 105 -9.27 -5.48 0.89
N TYR A 106 -9.62 -4.33 1.47
CA TYR A 106 -11.00 -4.01 1.85
C TYR A 106 -11.94 -4.08 0.65
N LEU A 107 -11.57 -3.46 -0.48
CA LEU A 107 -12.37 -3.50 -1.72
C LEU A 107 -12.53 -4.94 -2.24
N ARG A 108 -11.47 -5.74 -2.21
CA ARG A 108 -11.50 -7.15 -2.67
C ARG A 108 -12.38 -8.05 -1.81
N THR A 109 -12.21 -7.98 -0.50
CA THR A 109 -12.82 -8.96 0.41
C THR A 109 -14.23 -8.59 0.81
N GLN A 110 -14.53 -7.30 0.96
CA GLN A 110 -15.81 -6.86 1.49
C GLN A 110 -16.79 -6.43 0.40
N LEU A 111 -16.34 -6.19 -0.84
CA LEU A 111 -17.20 -5.72 -1.95
C LEU A 111 -17.42 -6.75 -3.07
N ASN A 112 -16.56 -7.77 -3.25
CA ASN A 112 -16.76 -8.83 -4.27
C ASN A 112 -17.44 -10.10 -3.72
N HIS A 113 -17.80 -10.16 -2.43
CA HIS A 113 -18.32 -11.38 -1.78
C HIS A 113 -19.80 -11.36 -1.37
N ARG A 114 -20.64 -10.49 -1.92
CA ARG A 114 -22.10 -10.62 -1.71
C ARG A 114 -22.91 -10.38 -2.98
N PRO A 115 -23.99 -11.17 -3.18
CA PRO A 115 -24.79 -11.20 -4.41
C PRO A 115 -25.48 -9.87 -4.73
#